data_AF-A0A3C0MEW0-F1
#
_entry.id   AF-A0A3C0MEW0-F1
#
_cell.length_a   1.000
_cell.length_b   1.000
_cell.length_c   1.000
_cell.angle_alpha   90.00
_cell.angle_beta   90.00
_cell.angle_gamma   90.00
#
_symmetry.space_group_name_H-M   'P 1'
#
loop_
_entity.id
_entity.type
_entity.pdbx_description
1 polymer ?
#
loop_
_entity_poly.entity_id
_entity_poly.type
_entity_poly.pdbx_seq_one_letter_code
_entity_poly.pdbx_strand_id
1 'polypeptide(L)'
;MSSSQSGSQTNRRAFLAMSTAALAAGLSGPGYAASEGATEASQAPAVPPPAADPLAALRALEKEADDLKLPPAPKGARVGARTITVPPPGDDEFVDLADRYLEVMDRATTAGARSLIGDAKSTAMNDVAGARLRALTRAENPAARAARTVRFTFPYNEAAKEEYRRLFWSCVITPERRALVSRMGNRIIAEPREPLYREVEQKTGVPWYVVGLIHMMECSFSLTSHLHNGDPLSARTKIVPKNRPAIWLPPSDWVSSAIDALTYDKFVGQTDWSLERTLYRLERYNGIGSRRNGINTPYLWSMSNHYTKGKFVADGVWDPNAVSKQVGCAVLLRWLVEDESVSLPRPDAQ
;
A
#
# COMPACT_ATOMS: atom_id res chain seq x y z
N MET A 1 -22.20 -44.97 54.16
CA MET A 1 -21.00 -44.13 53.93
C MET A 1 -21.03 -43.64 52.49
N SER A 2 -20.94 -42.32 52.31
CA SER A 2 -20.77 -41.52 51.07
C SER A 2 -21.82 -41.61 49.94
N SER A 3 -22.74 -40.64 49.96
CA SER A 3 -22.97 -39.57 48.96
C SER A 3 -22.08 -39.61 47.70
N SER A 4 -22.55 -39.81 46.45
CA SER A 4 -23.44 -39.02 45.57
C SER A 4 -22.73 -38.06 44.58
N GLN A 5 -22.92 -38.35 43.27
CA GLN A 5 -23.03 -37.46 42.09
C GLN A 5 -21.81 -36.61 41.68
N SER A 6 -21.54 -36.27 40.42
CA SER A 6 -22.04 -36.49 39.04
C SER A 6 -20.98 -35.85 38.11
N GLY A 7 -20.91 -35.98 36.78
CA GLY A 7 -21.72 -36.61 35.76
C GLY A 7 -20.99 -36.37 34.43
N SER A 8 -20.94 -37.40 33.57
CA SER A 8 -20.33 -37.30 32.24
C SER A 8 -21.37 -36.95 31.17
N GLN A 9 -20.92 -36.15 30.21
CA GLN A 9 -21.70 -35.57 29.11
C GLN A 9 -22.33 -36.63 28.20
N THR A 10 -23.61 -36.44 27.90
CA THR A 10 -24.36 -37.22 26.90
C THR A 10 -24.52 -36.40 25.62
N ASN A 11 -24.02 -36.94 24.51
CA ASN A 11 -24.33 -36.52 23.14
C ASN A 11 -25.83 -36.70 22.82
N ARG A 12 -26.48 -35.65 22.28
CA ARG A 12 -27.81 -35.71 21.64
C ARG A 12 -27.81 -34.75 20.43
N ARG A 13 -27.76 -35.27 19.20
CA ARG A 13 -28.88 -35.52 18.25
C ARG A 13 -29.55 -34.26 17.66
N ALA A 14 -29.32 -34.09 16.35
CA ALA A 14 -30.24 -33.78 15.23
C ALA A 14 -31.60 -33.09 15.48
N PHE A 15 -31.88 -32.04 14.68
CA PHE A 15 -33.22 -31.57 14.23
C PHE A 15 -33.01 -30.74 12.94
N LEU A 16 -33.40 -31.19 11.73
CA LEU A 16 -34.70 -31.20 11.03
C LEU A 16 -34.95 -29.95 10.15
N ALA A 17 -35.27 -30.22 8.88
CA ALA A 17 -35.61 -29.28 7.81
C ALA A 17 -37.13 -29.10 7.64
N MET A 18 -37.57 -27.95 7.11
CA MET A 18 -38.73 -27.69 6.21
C MET A 18 -39.11 -26.20 6.32
N SER A 19 -38.96 -25.41 5.25
CA SER A 19 -39.94 -25.11 4.18
C SER A 19 -40.86 -23.92 4.52
N THR A 20 -40.81 -22.88 3.68
CA THR A 20 -42.00 -22.27 3.06
C THR A 20 -41.58 -21.31 1.94
N ALA A 21 -42.12 -21.57 0.76
CA ALA A 21 -42.12 -20.69 -0.40
C ALA A 21 -43.53 -20.12 -0.61
N ALA A 22 -43.63 -18.86 -1.03
CA ALA A 22 -44.79 -18.27 -1.72
C ALA A 22 -44.23 -17.08 -2.52
N LEU A 23 -43.97 -17.23 -3.83
CA LEU A 23 -44.86 -17.03 -4.97
C LEU A 23 -45.39 -15.59 -5.14
N ALA A 24 -44.83 -14.88 -6.13
CA ALA A 24 -45.54 -13.88 -6.91
C ALA A 24 -45.05 -13.96 -8.37
N ALA A 25 -45.89 -14.56 -9.22
CA ALA A 25 -45.91 -14.36 -10.67
C ALA A 25 -46.22 -12.87 -10.97
N GLY A 26 -45.89 -12.25 -12.09
CA GLY A 26 -45.34 -12.66 -13.36
C GLY A 26 -45.73 -11.58 -14.37
N LEU A 27 -44.79 -11.07 -15.16
CA LEU A 27 -45.07 -10.39 -16.43
C LEU A 27 -43.95 -10.77 -17.41
N SER A 28 -44.34 -11.50 -18.43
CA SER A 28 -43.54 -11.98 -19.55
C SER A 28 -43.49 -10.94 -20.68
N GLY A 29 -42.29 -10.76 -21.25
CA GLY A 29 -42.02 -10.02 -22.49
C GLY A 29 -40.64 -10.43 -23.03
N PRO A 30 -40.42 -10.42 -24.36
CA PRO A 30 -39.73 -11.54 -25.03
C PRO A 30 -38.21 -11.36 -25.20
N GLY A 31 -37.52 -12.50 -25.12
CA GLY A 31 -36.45 -12.87 -26.07
C GLY A 31 -35.22 -11.99 -26.15
N TYR A 32 -34.26 -12.19 -25.24
CA TYR A 32 -32.85 -12.14 -25.59
C TYR A 32 -32.22 -13.47 -25.18
N ALA A 33 -31.92 -14.30 -26.17
CA ALA A 33 -31.05 -15.45 -25.99
C ALA A 33 -29.65 -14.91 -25.62
N ALA A 34 -29.33 -14.90 -24.33
CA ALA A 34 -27.97 -14.72 -23.88
C ALA A 34 -27.22 -16.00 -24.23
N SER A 35 -26.39 -15.92 -25.27
CA SER A 35 -25.36 -16.92 -25.53
C SER A 35 -24.47 -17.01 -24.28
N GLU A 36 -24.47 -18.18 -23.64
CA GLU A 36 -23.51 -18.55 -22.60
C GLU A 36 -22.11 -18.64 -23.23
N GLY A 37 -21.47 -17.49 -23.40
CA GLY A 37 -20.03 -17.37 -23.58
C GLY A 37 -19.41 -17.17 -22.22
N ALA A 38 -19.23 -18.24 -21.45
CA ALA A 38 -18.35 -18.22 -20.29
C ALA A 38 -16.92 -18.04 -20.79
N THR A 39 -16.49 -16.79 -20.98
CA THR A 39 -15.08 -16.46 -21.14
C THR A 39 -14.38 -16.86 -19.84
N GLU A 40 -13.51 -17.86 -19.93
CA GLU A 40 -12.58 -18.24 -18.87
C GLU A 40 -11.98 -16.97 -18.25
N ALA A 41 -12.29 -16.72 -16.98
CA ALA A 41 -11.63 -15.68 -16.22
C ALA A 41 -10.14 -16.06 -16.16
N SER A 42 -9.34 -15.44 -17.02
CA SER A 42 -7.88 -15.55 -17.01
C SER A 42 -7.40 -15.36 -15.57
N GLN A 43 -6.92 -16.43 -14.95
CA GLN A 43 -6.34 -16.35 -13.62
C GLN A 43 -5.11 -15.45 -13.73
N ALA A 44 -5.15 -14.26 -13.11
CA ALA A 44 -3.97 -13.41 -13.08
C ALA A 44 -2.77 -14.21 -12.57
N PRO A 45 -1.59 -14.05 -13.20
CA PRO A 45 -0.39 -14.74 -12.79
C PRO A 45 -0.16 -14.49 -11.30
N ALA A 46 0.08 -15.57 -10.55
CA ALA A 46 0.45 -15.45 -9.16
C ALA A 46 1.70 -14.55 -9.05
N VAL A 47 1.74 -13.69 -8.02
CA VAL A 47 2.97 -12.95 -7.73
C VAL A 47 4.08 -13.99 -7.53
N PRO A 48 5.16 -13.94 -8.32
CA PRO A 48 6.21 -14.93 -8.23
C PRO A 48 6.85 -14.87 -6.84
N PRO A 49 7.48 -15.96 -6.37
CA PRO A 49 8.33 -15.88 -5.19
C PRO A 49 9.44 -14.83 -5.42
N PRO A 50 10.00 -14.26 -4.34
CA PRO A 50 11.19 -13.43 -4.43
C PRO A 50 12.27 -14.13 -5.26
N ALA A 51 12.99 -13.37 -6.09
CA ALA A 51 14.11 -13.94 -6.83
C ALA A 51 15.18 -14.44 -5.86
N ALA A 52 15.85 -15.55 -6.21
CA ALA A 52 16.97 -16.05 -5.42
C ALA A 52 18.10 -15.01 -5.29
N ASP A 53 18.31 -14.24 -6.36
CA ASP A 53 19.17 -13.05 -6.37
C ASP A 53 18.37 -11.86 -6.93
N PRO A 54 17.75 -11.04 -6.05
CA PRO A 54 16.97 -9.87 -6.44
C PRO A 54 17.78 -8.81 -7.18
N LEU A 55 19.07 -8.66 -6.86
CA LEU A 55 19.94 -7.67 -7.48
C LEU A 55 20.35 -8.09 -8.89
N ALA A 56 20.69 -9.36 -9.11
CA ALA A 56 20.96 -9.87 -10.45
C ALA A 56 19.72 -9.79 -11.36
N ALA A 57 18.54 -10.12 -10.82
CA ALA A 57 17.28 -10.00 -11.56
C ALA A 57 16.99 -8.55 -11.96
N LEU A 58 17.24 -7.59 -11.07
CA LEU A 58 17.11 -6.17 -11.36
C LEU A 58 18.12 -5.71 -12.43
N ARG A 59 19.40 -6.08 -12.27
CA ARG A 59 20.47 -5.72 -13.23
C ARG A 59 20.19 -6.23 -14.63
N ALA A 60 19.57 -7.41 -14.77
CA ALA A 60 19.15 -7.93 -16.07
C ALA A 60 18.09 -7.03 -16.73
N LEU A 61 17.10 -6.56 -15.95
CA LEU A 61 16.07 -5.65 -16.45
C LEU A 61 16.62 -4.26 -16.77
N GLU A 62 17.53 -3.74 -15.95
CA GLU A 62 18.22 -2.47 -16.22
C GLU A 62 19.05 -2.57 -17.51
N LYS A 63 19.81 -3.65 -17.67
CA LYS A 63 20.57 -3.91 -18.89
C LYS A 63 19.64 -4.00 -20.11
N GLU A 64 18.53 -4.71 -20.00
CA GLU A 64 17.54 -4.79 -21.08
C GLU A 64 16.96 -3.41 -21.42
N ALA A 65 16.64 -2.58 -20.42
CA ALA A 65 16.19 -1.20 -20.61
C ALA A 65 17.22 -0.36 -21.38
N ASP A 66 18.49 -0.52 -21.03
CA ASP A 66 19.61 0.22 -21.62
C ASP A 66 19.94 -0.25 -23.04
N ASP A 67 19.95 -1.56 -23.28
CA ASP A 67 20.12 -2.16 -24.60
C ASP A 67 18.99 -1.70 -25.56
N LEU A 68 17.76 -1.58 -25.04
CA LEU A 68 16.60 -1.05 -25.75
C LEU A 68 16.60 0.48 -25.85
N LYS A 69 17.57 1.17 -25.23
CA LYS A 69 17.71 2.64 -25.22
C LYS A 69 16.45 3.34 -24.71
N LEU A 70 15.78 2.76 -23.71
CA LEU A 70 14.58 3.34 -23.15
C LEU A 70 14.90 4.72 -22.57
N PRO A 71 14.03 5.73 -22.79
CA PRO A 71 14.23 7.07 -22.24
C PRO A 71 14.31 7.01 -20.72
N PRO A 72 14.93 8.03 -20.08
CA PRO A 72 14.95 8.11 -18.62
C PRO A 72 13.53 8.22 -18.06
N ALA A 73 13.36 7.80 -16.81
CA ALA A 73 12.10 8.02 -16.10
C ALA A 73 11.77 9.53 -16.08
N PRO A 74 10.48 9.91 -16.09
CA PRO A 74 10.08 11.31 -15.95
C PRO A 74 10.77 11.94 -14.74
N LYS A 75 11.55 13.00 -14.96
CA LYS A 75 12.15 13.74 -13.86
C LYS A 75 11.05 14.56 -13.20
N GLY A 76 10.86 14.39 -11.89
CA GLY A 76 10.05 15.30 -11.09
C GLY A 76 10.57 16.74 -11.27
N ALA A 77 9.72 17.64 -11.74
CA ALA A 77 10.12 19.02 -12.00
C ALA A 77 10.22 19.82 -10.70
N ARG A 78 11.42 19.83 -10.08
CA ARG A 78 12.22 21.01 -9.70
C ARG A 78 13.35 20.55 -8.77
N VAL A 79 14.55 20.48 -9.35
CA VAL A 79 15.80 20.33 -8.61
C VAL A 79 16.21 21.72 -8.10
N GLY A 80 15.98 21.97 -6.82
CA GLY A 80 16.86 22.87 -6.07
C GLY A 80 18.22 22.18 -5.98
N ALA A 81 19.23 22.77 -6.61
CA ALA A 81 20.55 22.18 -6.83
C ALA A 81 21.23 21.69 -5.53
N ARG A 82 21.15 20.39 -5.25
CA ARG A 82 22.21 19.64 -4.56
C ARG A 82 22.31 18.27 -5.21
N THR A 83 23.42 18.03 -5.88
CA THR A 83 23.84 16.70 -6.31
C THR A 83 23.86 15.80 -5.08
N ILE A 84 22.86 14.94 -4.93
CA ILE A 84 22.83 13.94 -3.88
C ILE A 84 23.79 12.85 -4.33
N THR A 85 24.97 12.80 -3.71
CA THR A 85 25.83 11.62 -3.77
C THR A 85 25.02 10.45 -3.20
N VAL A 86 24.75 9.46 -4.06
CA VAL A 86 24.22 8.17 -3.63
C VAL A 86 25.24 7.57 -2.66
N PRO A 87 24.90 7.36 -1.38
CA PRO A 87 25.82 6.68 -0.47
C PRO A 87 26.11 5.28 -1.01
N PRO A 88 27.30 4.71 -0.75
CA PRO A 88 27.56 3.31 -1.08
C PRO A 88 26.47 2.42 -0.45
N PRO A 89 26.14 1.26 -1.04
CA PRO A 89 25.09 0.39 -0.51
C PRO A 89 25.39 0.04 0.96
N GLY A 90 24.61 0.62 1.87
CA GLY A 90 24.45 0.18 3.25
C GLY A 90 23.20 -0.68 3.39
N ASP A 91 22.77 -0.94 4.63
CA ASP A 91 21.64 -1.82 5.05
C ASP A 91 20.25 -1.52 4.43
N ASP A 92 20.15 -0.63 3.43
CA ASP A 92 18.93 -0.17 2.73
C ASP A 92 18.65 -0.93 1.42
N GLU A 93 19.17 -2.15 1.27
CA GLU A 93 19.04 -2.99 0.07
C GLU A 93 17.59 -3.05 -0.45
N PHE A 94 16.61 -3.18 0.44
CA PHE A 94 15.20 -3.22 0.08
C PHE A 94 14.74 -1.96 -0.65
N VAL A 95 15.03 -0.77 -0.11
CA VAL A 95 14.51 0.48 -0.68
C VAL A 95 15.26 0.83 -1.96
N ASP A 96 16.57 0.54 -2.04
CA ASP A 96 17.34 0.70 -3.28
C ASP A 96 16.79 -0.17 -4.41
N LEU A 97 16.60 -1.47 -4.14
CA LEU A 97 16.02 -2.39 -5.11
C LEU A 97 14.61 -1.93 -5.52
N ALA A 98 13.77 -1.55 -4.56
CA ALA A 98 12.40 -1.11 -4.84
C ALA A 98 12.36 0.13 -5.73
N ASP A 99 13.18 1.15 -5.43
CA ASP A 99 13.28 2.39 -6.20
C ASP A 99 13.77 2.14 -7.63
N ARG A 100 14.74 1.23 -7.81
CA ARG A 100 15.29 0.89 -9.12
C ARG A 100 14.36 0.03 -9.96
N TYR A 101 13.63 -0.92 -9.35
CA TYR A 101 12.53 -1.62 -10.05
C TYR A 101 11.48 -0.62 -10.52
N LEU A 102 11.12 0.35 -9.67
CA LEU A 102 10.17 1.40 -10.01
C LEU A 102 10.67 2.29 -11.15
N GLU A 103 11.96 2.61 -11.17
CA GLU A 103 12.58 3.34 -12.28
C GLU A 103 12.50 2.58 -13.60
N VAL A 104 12.77 1.28 -13.61
CA VAL A 104 12.60 0.42 -14.79
C VAL A 104 11.14 0.46 -15.29
N MET A 105 10.17 0.37 -14.37
CA MET A 105 8.74 0.47 -14.70
C MET A 105 8.37 1.84 -15.30
N ASP A 106 8.84 2.93 -14.68
CA ASP A 106 8.58 4.29 -15.15
C ASP A 106 9.20 4.52 -16.54
N ARG A 107 10.43 4.05 -16.79
CA ARG A 107 11.09 4.09 -18.11
C ARG A 107 10.29 3.32 -19.16
N ALA A 108 9.87 2.10 -18.83
CA ALA A 108 9.15 1.21 -19.73
C ALA A 108 7.78 1.76 -20.16
N THR A 109 7.13 2.58 -19.32
CA THR A 109 5.75 3.05 -19.55
C THR A 109 5.65 4.42 -20.21
N THR A 110 6.76 5.14 -20.39
CA THR A 110 6.78 6.43 -21.10
C THR A 110 6.25 6.33 -22.53
N ALA A 111 5.70 7.42 -23.06
CA ALA A 111 5.27 7.50 -24.46
C ALA A 111 6.42 7.20 -25.44
N GLY A 112 7.63 7.68 -25.12
CA GLY A 112 8.84 7.41 -25.90
C GLY A 112 9.21 5.93 -25.94
N ALA A 113 9.13 5.23 -24.80
CA ALA A 113 9.35 3.79 -24.76
C ALA A 113 8.32 3.03 -25.58
N ARG A 114 7.02 3.34 -25.42
CA ARG A 114 5.95 2.69 -26.21
C ARG A 114 6.13 2.88 -27.71
N SER A 115 6.54 4.08 -28.14
CA SER A 115 6.85 4.35 -29.55
C SER A 115 8.08 3.60 -30.05
N LEU A 116 9.07 3.32 -29.18
CA LEU A 116 10.35 2.71 -29.55
C LEU A 116 10.27 1.19 -29.62
N ILE A 117 9.64 0.56 -28.63
CA ILE A 117 9.63 -0.91 -28.45
C ILE A 117 8.25 -1.54 -28.64
N GLY A 118 7.20 -0.73 -28.84
CA GLY A 118 5.81 -1.17 -28.96
C GLY A 118 5.13 -1.46 -27.62
N ASP A 119 3.80 -1.32 -27.60
CA ASP A 119 2.99 -1.47 -26.38
C ASP A 119 3.12 -2.84 -25.72
N ALA A 120 3.20 -3.91 -26.52
CA ALA A 120 3.32 -5.27 -25.99
C ALA A 120 4.62 -5.49 -25.20
N LYS A 121 5.76 -5.03 -25.73
CA LYS A 121 7.06 -5.16 -25.05
C LYS A 121 7.15 -4.22 -23.85
N SER A 122 6.65 -2.98 -23.99
CA SER A 122 6.54 -2.00 -22.90
C SER A 122 5.75 -2.58 -21.72
N THR A 123 4.58 -3.16 -22.00
CA THR A 123 3.71 -3.80 -21.00
C THR A 123 4.39 -5.00 -20.35
N ALA A 124 4.96 -5.91 -21.15
CA ALA A 124 5.64 -7.11 -20.61
C ALA A 124 6.79 -6.75 -19.66
N MET A 125 7.60 -5.77 -20.01
CA MET A 125 8.73 -5.33 -19.19
C MET A 125 8.25 -4.67 -17.88
N ASN A 126 7.23 -3.81 -17.95
CA ASN A 126 6.59 -3.22 -16.79
C ASN A 126 5.98 -4.27 -15.85
N ASP A 127 5.36 -5.32 -16.41
CA ASP A 127 4.76 -6.41 -15.66
C ASP A 127 5.80 -7.27 -14.94
N VAL A 128 6.92 -7.59 -15.62
CA VAL A 128 8.02 -8.34 -15.00
C VAL A 128 8.64 -7.55 -13.86
N ALA A 129 8.99 -6.28 -14.08
CA ALA A 129 9.54 -5.41 -13.03
C ALA A 129 8.55 -5.24 -11.87
N GLY A 130 7.27 -4.99 -12.16
CA GLY A 130 6.21 -4.88 -11.16
C GLY A 130 5.99 -6.16 -10.35
N ALA A 131 6.09 -7.33 -10.98
CA ALA A 131 5.98 -8.61 -10.29
C ALA A 131 7.13 -8.84 -9.31
N ARG A 132 8.36 -8.44 -9.67
CA ARG A 132 9.53 -8.49 -8.79
C ARG A 132 9.43 -7.49 -7.64
N LEU A 133 8.99 -6.26 -7.91
CA LEU A 133 8.75 -5.25 -6.89
C LEU A 133 7.70 -5.70 -5.86
N ARG A 134 6.60 -6.31 -6.32
CA ARG A 134 5.58 -6.89 -5.43
C ARG A 134 6.15 -8.02 -4.57
N ALA A 135 6.93 -8.92 -5.14
CA ALA A 135 7.56 -10.01 -4.40
C ALA A 135 8.53 -9.48 -3.32
N LEU A 136 9.34 -8.49 -3.67
CA LEU A 136 10.24 -7.80 -2.75
C LEU A 136 9.47 -7.11 -1.61
N THR A 137 8.40 -6.37 -1.94
CA THR A 137 7.55 -5.67 -0.97
C THR A 137 6.88 -6.64 0.01
N ARG A 138 6.37 -7.78 -0.47
CA ARG A 138 5.77 -8.83 0.37
C ARG A 138 6.76 -9.50 1.29
N ALA A 139 7.99 -9.70 0.84
CA ALA A 139 9.04 -10.28 1.69
C ALA A 139 9.40 -9.33 2.84
N GLU A 140 9.41 -8.02 2.60
CA GLU A 140 9.70 -7.02 3.65
C GLU A 140 8.52 -6.83 4.61
N ASN A 141 7.28 -6.87 4.13
CA ASN A 141 6.10 -6.66 4.97
C ASN A 141 5.02 -7.75 4.77
N PRO A 142 5.24 -8.99 5.23
CA PRO A 142 4.29 -10.09 5.06
C PRO A 142 3.00 -9.89 5.85
N ALA A 143 3.04 -9.02 6.88
CA ALA A 143 1.96 -8.77 7.82
C ALA A 143 1.00 -7.65 7.39
N ALA A 144 1.26 -6.93 6.29
CA ALA A 144 0.78 -5.57 6.02
C ALA A 144 -0.72 -5.33 6.26
N ARG A 145 -1.62 -6.32 6.17
CA ARG A 145 -3.05 -6.13 6.48
C ARG A 145 -3.73 -7.31 7.17
N ALA A 146 -2.98 -8.24 7.75
CA ALA A 146 -3.52 -9.50 8.25
C ALA A 146 -4.14 -9.39 9.67
N ALA A 147 -3.67 -8.46 10.49
CA ALA A 147 -4.06 -8.38 11.90
C ALA A 147 -5.27 -7.46 12.17
N ARG A 148 -6.48 -7.84 11.75
CA ARG A 148 -7.73 -7.21 12.23
C ARG A 148 -8.34 -7.89 13.47
N THR A 149 -7.66 -8.88 14.05
CA THR A 149 -8.29 -9.87 14.95
C THR A 149 -8.04 -9.67 16.44
N VAL A 150 -7.54 -8.51 16.89
CA VAL A 150 -7.50 -8.22 18.35
C VAL A 150 -8.16 -6.89 18.67
N ARG A 151 -9.12 -6.92 19.61
CA ARG A 151 -9.85 -5.78 20.17
C ARG A 151 -8.96 -4.91 21.08
N PHE A 152 -7.76 -4.55 20.63
CA PHE A 152 -7.09 -3.38 21.20
C PHE A 152 -7.77 -2.16 20.60
N THR A 153 -8.24 -1.24 21.44
CA THR A 153 -8.86 0.00 21.00
C THR A 153 -8.00 1.17 21.46
N PHE A 154 -7.51 1.96 20.53
CA PHE A 154 -6.84 3.22 20.80
C PHE A 154 -7.80 4.35 20.39
N PRO A 155 -8.45 5.02 21.35
CA PRO A 155 -9.44 6.06 21.04
C PRO A 155 -8.75 7.34 20.56
N TYR A 156 -9.40 8.05 19.66
CA TYR A 156 -8.96 9.40 19.29
C TYR A 156 -9.51 10.42 20.30
N ASN A 157 -8.70 10.77 21.29
CA ASN A 157 -8.99 11.77 22.33
C ASN A 157 -7.89 12.85 22.36
N GLU A 158 -7.98 13.81 23.28
CA GLU A 158 -6.99 14.90 23.38
C GLU A 158 -5.56 14.40 23.64
N ALA A 159 -5.39 13.37 24.47
CA ALA A 159 -4.07 12.77 24.71
C ALA A 159 -3.48 12.18 23.42
N ALA A 160 -4.27 11.47 22.62
CA ALA A 160 -3.82 10.95 21.32
C ALA A 160 -3.47 12.09 20.35
N LYS A 161 -4.28 13.17 20.32
CA LYS A 161 -3.99 14.34 19.48
C LYS A 161 -2.65 14.97 19.86
N GLU A 162 -2.44 15.23 21.15
CA GLU A 162 -1.20 15.81 21.66
C GLU A 162 0.00 14.92 21.36
N GLU A 163 -0.14 13.60 21.54
CA GLU A 163 0.89 12.61 21.22
C GLU A 163 1.29 12.69 19.73
N TYR A 164 0.34 12.62 18.79
CA TYR A 164 0.65 12.70 17.37
C TYR A 164 1.26 14.05 16.98
N ARG A 165 0.71 15.15 17.49
CA ARG A 165 1.24 16.50 17.22
C ARG A 165 2.68 16.63 17.70
N ARG A 166 2.96 16.23 18.94
CA ARG A 166 4.29 16.26 19.52
C ARG A 166 5.26 15.39 18.73
N LEU A 167 4.89 14.14 18.42
CA LEU A 167 5.75 13.24 17.65
C LEU A 167 6.06 13.80 16.26
N PHE A 168 5.06 14.36 15.56
CA PHE A 168 5.26 14.90 14.21
C PHE A 168 6.21 16.09 14.19
N TRP A 169 5.99 17.08 15.06
CA TRP A 169 6.81 18.29 15.07
C TRP A 169 8.21 18.08 15.68
N SER A 170 8.38 17.07 16.53
CA SER A 170 9.70 16.62 17.02
C SER A 170 10.35 15.55 16.15
N CYS A 171 9.75 15.20 15.00
CA CYS A 171 10.28 14.20 14.08
C CYS A 171 11.50 14.76 13.36
N VAL A 172 12.63 14.08 13.53
CA VAL A 172 13.90 14.36 12.87
C VAL A 172 14.19 13.23 11.90
N ILE A 173 14.24 13.56 10.61
CA ILE A 173 14.81 12.68 9.58
C ILE A 173 16.33 12.71 9.74
N THR A 174 16.94 11.58 10.10
CA THR A 174 18.38 11.56 10.38
C THR A 174 19.19 11.89 9.12
N PRO A 175 20.38 12.52 9.23
CA PRO A 175 21.19 12.89 8.08
C PRO A 175 21.46 11.71 7.12
N GLU A 176 21.68 10.52 7.68
CA GLU A 176 21.97 9.29 6.94
C GLU A 176 20.77 8.83 6.11
N ARG A 177 19.55 9.04 6.62
CA ARG A 177 18.30 8.66 5.95
C ARG A 177 17.76 9.73 5.01
N ARG A 178 18.20 10.99 5.15
CA ARG A 178 17.63 12.12 4.41
C ARG A 178 17.64 11.94 2.90
N ALA A 179 18.74 11.44 2.33
CA ALA A 179 18.81 11.18 0.89
C ALA A 179 17.74 10.16 0.43
N LEU A 180 17.54 9.10 1.22
CA LEU A 180 16.53 8.07 0.95
C LEU A 180 15.11 8.64 1.03
N VAL A 181 14.81 9.34 2.12
CA VAL A 181 13.49 9.96 2.34
C VAL A 181 13.19 10.98 1.26
N SER A 182 14.16 11.81 0.87
CA SER A 182 13.99 12.76 -0.23
C SER A 182 13.69 12.06 -1.56
N ARG A 183 14.36 10.96 -1.89
CA ARG A 183 14.04 10.21 -3.12
C ARG A 183 12.60 9.69 -3.09
N MET A 184 12.17 9.10 -1.98
CA MET A 184 10.81 8.57 -1.83
C MET A 184 9.75 9.67 -1.83
N GLY A 185 10.02 10.80 -1.19
CA GLY A 185 9.15 11.98 -1.21
C GLY A 185 9.01 12.57 -2.62
N ASN A 186 10.10 12.64 -3.38
CA ASN A 186 10.07 13.06 -4.78
C ASN A 186 9.17 12.16 -5.64
N ARG A 187 9.11 10.85 -5.38
CA ARG A 187 8.18 9.95 -6.09
C ARG A 187 6.71 10.32 -5.84
N ILE A 188 6.37 10.93 -4.72
CA ILE A 188 5.00 11.35 -4.42
C ILE A 188 4.59 12.57 -5.25
N ILE A 189 5.50 13.53 -5.44
CA ILE A 189 5.24 14.82 -6.10
C ILE A 189 5.67 14.84 -7.57
N ALA A 190 6.12 13.70 -8.11
CA ALA A 190 6.53 13.58 -9.50
C ALA A 190 5.48 12.87 -10.34
N GLU A 191 5.51 13.15 -11.65
CA GLU A 191 4.85 12.35 -12.66
C GLU A 191 5.37 10.90 -12.63
N PRO A 192 4.51 9.90 -12.91
CA PRO A 192 3.08 10.00 -13.26
C PRO A 192 2.13 10.04 -12.06
N ARG A 193 2.65 10.17 -10.83
CA ARG A 193 1.91 9.82 -9.60
C ARG A 193 1.08 10.96 -9.05
N GLU A 194 1.66 12.15 -8.91
CA GLU A 194 0.98 13.29 -8.30
C GLU A 194 -0.38 13.60 -8.95
N PRO A 195 -0.53 13.66 -10.29
CA PRO A 195 -1.82 13.95 -10.90
C PRO A 195 -2.88 12.88 -10.60
N LEU A 196 -2.49 11.60 -10.55
CA LEU A 196 -3.40 10.51 -10.21
C LEU A 196 -3.85 10.61 -8.76
N TYR A 197 -2.98 11.02 -7.84
CA TYR A 197 -3.36 11.27 -6.45
C TYR A 197 -4.36 12.43 -6.32
N ARG A 198 -4.16 13.50 -7.09
CA ARG A 198 -5.10 14.63 -7.15
C ARG A 198 -6.43 14.23 -7.77
N GLU A 199 -6.44 13.37 -8.78
CA GLU A 199 -7.69 12.85 -9.34
C GLU A 199 -8.46 12.03 -8.29
N VAL A 200 -7.77 11.19 -7.53
CA VAL A 200 -8.38 10.46 -6.40
C VAL A 200 -8.91 11.43 -5.35
N GLU A 201 -8.15 12.47 -4.98
CA GLU A 201 -8.58 13.50 -4.03
C GLU A 201 -9.87 14.18 -4.49
N GLN A 202 -9.93 14.63 -5.75
CA GLN A 202 -11.12 15.26 -6.32
C GLN A 202 -12.37 14.37 -6.24
N LYS A 203 -12.20 13.05 -6.41
CA LYS A 203 -13.31 12.08 -6.40
C LYS A 203 -13.71 11.61 -5.00
N THR A 204 -12.84 11.74 -4.00
CA THR A 204 -13.02 11.11 -2.68
C THR A 204 -13.00 12.06 -1.49
N GLY A 205 -12.40 13.25 -1.65
CA GLY A 205 -12.08 14.17 -0.57
C GLY A 205 -10.92 13.75 0.32
N VAL A 206 -10.24 12.63 0.02
CA VAL A 206 -9.04 12.19 0.74
C VAL A 206 -7.85 12.99 0.22
N PRO A 207 -7.06 13.68 1.07
CA PRO A 207 -5.99 14.53 0.58
C PRO A 207 -4.99 13.77 -0.28
N TRP A 208 -4.57 14.37 -1.40
CA TRP A 208 -3.70 13.70 -2.39
C TRP A 208 -2.42 13.13 -1.75
N TYR A 209 -1.84 13.86 -0.78
CA TYR A 209 -0.64 13.41 -0.08
C TYR A 209 -0.92 12.18 0.80
N VAL A 210 -2.10 12.04 1.39
CA VAL A 210 -2.48 10.83 2.14
C VAL A 210 -2.54 9.62 1.20
N VAL A 211 -3.10 9.80 -0.01
CA VAL A 211 -3.11 8.76 -1.05
C VAL A 211 -1.69 8.34 -1.42
N GLY A 212 -0.80 9.31 -1.63
CA GLY A 212 0.61 9.05 -1.95
C GLY A 212 1.36 8.31 -0.83
N LEU A 213 1.12 8.65 0.44
CA LEU A 213 1.70 7.97 1.60
C LEU A 213 1.25 6.50 1.68
N ILE A 214 -0.04 6.24 1.51
CA ILE A 214 -0.58 4.86 1.48
C ILE A 214 -0.02 4.10 0.28
N HIS A 215 0.07 4.73 -0.89
CA HIS A 215 0.58 4.09 -2.10
C HIS A 215 2.03 3.64 -1.96
N MET A 216 2.85 4.41 -1.24
CA MET A 216 4.19 4.00 -0.86
C MET A 216 4.16 2.71 -0.02
N MET A 217 3.40 2.73 1.08
CA MET A 217 3.43 1.65 2.07
C MET A 217 2.86 0.33 1.56
N GLU A 218 1.78 0.40 0.80
CA GLU A 218 1.06 -0.79 0.35
C GLU A 218 1.59 -1.37 -0.96
N CYS A 219 2.23 -0.54 -1.80
CA CYS A 219 2.54 -0.92 -3.18
C CYS A 219 3.91 -0.45 -3.68
N SER A 220 4.75 0.17 -2.84
CA SER A 220 6.03 0.75 -3.26
C SER A 220 5.88 1.67 -4.49
N PHE A 221 4.77 2.42 -4.52
CA PHE A 221 4.36 3.31 -5.61
C PHE A 221 4.05 2.66 -6.97
N SER A 222 3.85 1.34 -7.01
CA SER A 222 3.52 0.59 -8.22
C SER A 222 2.11 0.90 -8.74
N LEU A 223 2.02 1.59 -9.88
CA LEU A 223 0.76 1.85 -10.58
C LEU A 223 0.13 0.60 -11.23
N THR A 224 0.78 -0.57 -11.13
CA THR A 224 0.23 -1.86 -11.59
C THR A 224 -0.26 -2.72 -10.42
N SER A 225 -0.39 -2.14 -9.23
CA SER A 225 -0.82 -2.85 -8.02
C SER A 225 -2.03 -2.16 -7.37
N HIS A 226 -2.93 -2.96 -6.80
CA HIS A 226 -4.08 -2.50 -6.05
C HIS A 226 -3.63 -1.77 -4.77
N LEU A 227 -4.05 -0.51 -4.59
CA LEU A 227 -3.81 0.29 -3.37
C LEU A 227 -4.28 -0.42 -2.08
N HIS A 228 -5.19 -1.37 -2.22
CA HIS A 228 -5.61 -2.25 -1.12
C HIS A 228 -4.42 -2.93 -0.45
N ASN A 229 -3.65 -3.73 -1.17
CA ASN A 229 -2.73 -4.69 -0.54
C ASN A 229 -1.57 -5.11 -1.46
N GLY A 230 -1.36 -4.38 -2.56
CA GLY A 230 -0.29 -4.67 -3.50
C GLY A 230 -0.50 -5.92 -4.36
N ASP A 231 -1.70 -6.51 -4.41
CA ASP A 231 -2.03 -7.48 -5.46
C ASP A 231 -2.00 -6.82 -6.86
N PRO A 232 -1.68 -7.56 -7.94
CA PRO A 232 -1.63 -7.00 -9.30
C PRO A 232 -2.98 -6.44 -9.75
N LEU A 233 -3.02 -5.30 -10.45
CA LEU A 233 -4.25 -4.72 -11.02
C LEU A 233 -4.91 -5.55 -12.12
N SER A 234 -4.22 -6.56 -12.65
CA SER A 234 -4.71 -7.44 -13.73
C SER A 234 -5.76 -8.45 -13.28
N ALA A 235 -6.03 -8.58 -11.98
CA ALA A 235 -7.19 -9.27 -11.43
C ALA A 235 -7.56 -8.73 -10.06
N ARG A 236 -8.76 -9.06 -9.59
CA ARG A 236 -9.17 -8.77 -8.22
C ARG A 236 -8.19 -9.31 -7.19
N THR A 237 -8.12 -8.64 -6.05
CA THR A 237 -7.29 -9.01 -4.91
C THR A 237 -7.53 -10.45 -4.45
N LYS A 238 -6.45 -11.20 -4.24
CA LYS A 238 -6.43 -12.56 -3.70
C LYS A 238 -6.13 -12.55 -2.20
N ILE A 239 -5.32 -11.59 -1.74
CA ILE A 239 -5.01 -11.36 -0.34
C ILE A 239 -6.09 -10.44 0.26
N VAL A 240 -6.22 -10.45 1.59
CA VAL A 240 -7.19 -9.61 2.30
C VAL A 240 -6.88 -8.12 2.05
N PRO A 241 -7.89 -7.27 1.77
CA PRO A 241 -9.29 -7.63 1.53
C PRO A 241 -9.48 -8.35 0.19
N LYS A 242 -10.03 -9.57 0.20
CA LYS A 242 -10.18 -10.41 -1.01
C LYS A 242 -11.30 -9.90 -1.93
N ASN A 243 -11.20 -10.23 -3.20
CA ASN A 243 -12.20 -9.98 -4.24
C ASN A 243 -12.54 -8.49 -4.44
N ARG A 244 -11.53 -7.63 -4.32
CA ARG A 244 -11.62 -6.18 -4.57
C ARG A 244 -10.94 -5.81 -5.89
N PRO A 245 -11.44 -4.80 -6.63
CA PRO A 245 -12.66 -4.02 -6.37
C PRO A 245 -13.94 -4.86 -6.52
N ALA A 246 -15.03 -4.43 -5.88
CA ALA A 246 -16.29 -5.17 -5.86
C ALA A 246 -16.90 -5.31 -7.27
N ILE A 247 -16.83 -4.22 -8.04
CA ILE A 247 -17.09 -4.17 -9.47
C ILE A 247 -15.73 -4.12 -10.15
N TRP A 248 -15.48 -5.03 -11.08
CA TRP A 248 -14.22 -5.11 -11.81
C TRP A 248 -14.52 -5.20 -13.30
N LEU A 249 -14.13 -4.16 -14.02
CA LEU A 249 -14.21 -4.07 -15.48
C LEU A 249 -12.77 -4.02 -16.02
N PRO A 250 -12.19 -5.15 -16.45
CA PRO A 250 -10.82 -5.16 -16.95
C PRO A 250 -10.69 -4.47 -18.32
N PRO A 251 -9.56 -3.79 -18.59
CA PRO A 251 -8.50 -3.46 -17.63
C PRO A 251 -9.00 -2.42 -16.61
N SER A 252 -8.78 -2.70 -15.32
CA SER A 252 -9.09 -1.71 -14.26
C SER A 252 -7.92 -0.75 -14.16
N ASP A 253 -8.21 0.56 -14.20
CA ASP A 253 -7.20 1.57 -13.96
C ASP A 253 -6.89 1.70 -12.46
N TRP A 254 -5.74 2.31 -12.16
CA TRP A 254 -5.25 2.49 -10.80
C TRP A 254 -6.14 3.43 -9.97
N VAL A 255 -6.69 4.49 -10.57
CA VAL A 255 -7.55 5.47 -9.87
C VAL A 255 -8.83 4.80 -9.39
N SER A 256 -9.50 4.04 -10.25
CA SER A 256 -10.69 3.26 -9.89
C SER A 256 -10.40 2.28 -8.76
N SER A 257 -9.26 1.58 -8.80
CA SER A 257 -8.84 0.71 -7.70
C SER A 257 -8.55 1.47 -6.40
N ALA A 258 -7.93 2.65 -6.48
CA ALA A 258 -7.59 3.45 -5.31
C ALA A 258 -8.86 3.97 -4.62
N ILE A 259 -9.87 4.39 -5.40
CA ILE A 259 -11.17 4.81 -4.88
C ILE A 259 -11.88 3.66 -4.15
N ASP A 260 -11.89 2.45 -4.70
CA ASP A 260 -12.47 1.28 -4.01
C ASP A 260 -11.75 0.97 -2.70
N ALA A 261 -10.41 1.10 -2.65
CA ALA A 261 -9.61 0.93 -1.43
C ALA A 261 -9.98 1.95 -0.35
N LEU A 262 -9.97 3.24 -0.69
CA LEU A 262 -10.32 4.31 0.26
C LEU A 262 -11.79 4.21 0.72
N THR A 263 -12.68 3.74 -0.15
CA THR A 263 -14.08 3.49 0.21
C THR A 263 -14.20 2.32 1.20
N TYR A 264 -13.51 1.21 0.92
CA TYR A 264 -13.48 0.03 1.79
C TYR A 264 -12.97 0.37 3.20
N ASP A 265 -11.94 1.21 3.29
CA ASP A 265 -11.35 1.68 4.54
C ASP A 265 -12.07 2.85 5.19
N LYS A 266 -13.21 3.28 4.62
CA LYS A 266 -14.08 4.34 5.14
C LYS A 266 -13.38 5.71 5.24
N PHE A 267 -12.46 5.97 4.32
CA PHE A 267 -11.80 7.27 4.21
C PHE A 267 -12.62 8.24 3.35
N VAL A 268 -13.35 7.72 2.36
CA VAL A 268 -14.28 8.53 1.56
C VAL A 268 -15.37 9.13 2.44
N GLY A 269 -15.64 10.43 2.25
CA GLY A 269 -16.62 11.20 3.00
C GLY A 269 -16.15 11.70 4.37
N GLN A 270 -14.90 11.43 4.75
CA GLN A 270 -14.30 12.01 5.95
C GLN A 270 -13.83 13.44 5.66
N THR A 271 -14.17 14.39 6.53
CA THR A 271 -13.86 15.82 6.35
C THR A 271 -12.71 16.30 7.22
N ASP A 272 -12.53 15.71 8.41
CA ASP A 272 -11.43 16.01 9.32
C ASP A 272 -10.15 15.28 8.85
N TRP A 273 -9.26 16.08 8.25
CA TRP A 273 -7.89 15.72 7.86
C TRP A 273 -6.86 16.60 8.57
N SER A 274 -7.13 17.01 9.82
CA SER A 274 -6.10 17.63 10.66
C SER A 274 -4.85 16.73 10.72
N LEU A 275 -3.69 17.29 11.03
CA LEU A 275 -2.44 16.54 11.14
C LEU A 275 -2.62 15.30 12.04
N GLU A 276 -3.16 15.50 13.24
CA GLU A 276 -3.34 14.46 14.25
C GLU A 276 -4.35 13.42 13.76
N ARG A 277 -5.44 13.86 13.13
CA ARG A 277 -6.45 12.95 12.59
C ARG A 277 -5.90 12.10 11.45
N THR A 278 -5.09 12.70 10.58
CA THR A 278 -4.42 12.03 9.46
C THR A 278 -3.49 10.94 9.97
N LEU A 279 -2.62 11.26 10.94
CA LEU A 279 -1.69 10.29 11.54
C LEU A 279 -2.44 9.16 12.26
N TYR A 280 -3.51 9.48 12.98
CA TYR A 280 -4.36 8.47 13.61
C TYR A 280 -5.00 7.52 12.59
N ARG A 281 -5.51 8.06 11.47
CA ARG A 281 -6.11 7.25 10.39
C ARG A 281 -5.08 6.34 9.73
N LEU A 282 -3.89 6.85 9.43
CA LEU A 282 -2.78 6.08 8.85
C LEU A 282 -2.31 4.96 9.79
N GLU A 283 -2.16 5.24 11.08
CA GLU A 283 -1.82 4.18 12.04
C GLU A 283 -2.90 3.11 12.11
N ARG A 284 -4.18 3.50 12.10
CA ARG A 284 -5.30 2.54 12.07
C ARG A 284 -5.41 1.77 10.76
N TYR A 285 -5.02 2.39 9.64
CA TYR A 285 -5.03 1.75 8.33
C TYR A 285 -4.10 0.53 8.31
N ASN A 286 -2.89 0.66 8.86
CA ASN A 286 -1.96 -0.45 9.07
C ASN A 286 -2.38 -1.37 10.24
N GLY A 287 -2.75 -0.77 11.37
CA GLY A 287 -3.04 -1.46 12.62
C GLY A 287 -2.26 -0.89 13.81
N ILE A 288 -2.94 -0.76 14.95
CA ILE A 288 -2.44 -0.16 16.20
C ILE A 288 -1.69 -1.16 17.10
N GLY A 289 -1.25 -2.29 16.55
CA GLY A 289 -0.67 -3.40 17.31
C GLY A 289 0.61 -3.02 18.06
N SER A 290 1.46 -2.18 17.47
CA SER A 290 2.77 -1.79 18.01
C SER A 290 2.66 -1.06 19.36
N ARG A 291 1.55 -0.36 19.61
CA ARG A 291 1.28 0.32 20.89
C ARG A 291 1.28 -0.63 22.08
N ARG A 292 0.85 -1.88 21.89
CA ARG A 292 0.87 -2.92 22.95
C ARG A 292 2.29 -3.33 23.35
N ASN A 293 3.26 -3.08 22.49
CA ASN A 293 4.67 -3.36 22.74
C ASN A 293 5.43 -2.10 23.20
N GLY A 294 4.71 -1.02 23.53
CA GLY A 294 5.31 0.21 24.07
C GLY A 294 6.16 0.99 23.05
N ILE A 295 5.98 0.75 21.75
CA ILE A 295 6.71 1.49 20.71
C ILE A 295 5.78 2.27 19.78
N ASN A 296 6.34 3.32 19.20
CA ASN A 296 5.77 3.99 18.04
C ASN A 296 5.81 3.05 16.82
N THR A 297 4.73 3.00 16.04
CA THR A 297 4.67 2.10 14.88
C THR A 297 5.70 2.47 13.81
N PRO A 298 6.45 1.50 13.23
CA PRO A 298 7.32 1.77 12.09
C PRO A 298 6.57 2.29 10.87
N TYR A 299 5.27 1.93 10.72
CA TYR A 299 4.44 2.39 9.60
C TYR A 299 4.35 3.91 9.51
N LEU A 300 4.43 4.60 10.66
CA LEU A 300 4.49 6.06 10.71
C LEU A 300 5.92 6.58 10.83
N TRP A 301 6.74 5.97 11.68
CA TRP A 301 7.94 6.63 12.23
C TRP A 301 9.28 6.01 11.80
N SER A 302 9.27 4.94 10.98
CA SER A 302 10.51 4.34 10.49
C SER A 302 11.37 5.36 9.72
N MET A 303 12.68 5.33 9.94
CA MET A 303 13.68 6.32 9.45
C MET A 303 13.66 7.69 10.17
N SER A 304 13.13 7.76 11.39
CA SER A 304 13.22 8.94 12.26
C SER A 304 13.75 8.60 13.66
N ASN A 305 14.04 9.62 14.46
CA ASN A 305 14.37 9.50 15.88
C ASN A 305 13.28 8.84 16.75
N HIS A 306 12.06 8.69 16.25
CA HIS A 306 10.93 8.11 17.01
C HIS A 306 10.78 6.59 16.85
N TYR A 307 11.65 5.94 16.08
CA TYR A 307 11.65 4.48 15.89
C TYR A 307 13.07 3.92 15.83
N THR A 308 13.27 2.73 16.41
CA THR A 308 14.57 2.03 16.36
C THR A 308 14.41 0.61 15.82
N LYS A 309 13.54 -0.19 16.45
CA LYS A 309 13.28 -1.60 16.07
C LYS A 309 11.97 -2.09 16.69
N GLY A 310 11.55 -3.28 16.29
CA GLY A 310 10.30 -3.91 16.66
C GLY A 310 9.26 -3.76 15.56
N LYS A 311 8.73 -4.87 15.03
CA LYS A 311 7.59 -4.85 14.11
C LYS A 311 6.86 -6.19 14.08
N PHE A 312 5.67 -6.19 13.50
CA PHE A 312 5.00 -7.44 13.13
C PHE A 312 5.62 -7.96 11.82
N VAL A 313 6.15 -9.18 11.84
CA VAL A 313 6.79 -9.83 10.68
C VAL A 313 5.85 -10.80 9.96
N ALA A 314 4.77 -11.21 10.62
CA ALA A 314 3.63 -11.89 10.03
C ALA A 314 2.37 -11.55 10.83
N ASP A 315 1.21 -12.05 10.41
CA ASP A 315 -0.04 -11.83 11.12
C ASP A 315 0.05 -12.26 12.59
N GLY A 316 -0.13 -11.30 13.51
CA GLY A 316 -0.01 -11.54 14.94
C GLY A 316 1.40 -11.91 15.45
N VAL A 317 2.40 -12.04 14.57
CA VAL A 317 3.77 -12.42 14.95
C VAL A 317 4.60 -11.17 15.16
N TRP A 318 4.81 -10.82 16.43
CA TRP A 318 5.68 -9.74 16.85
C TRP A 318 7.15 -10.19 16.92
N ASP A 319 8.05 -9.40 16.34
CA ASP A 319 9.48 -9.53 16.53
C ASP A 319 10.03 -8.21 17.11
N PRO A 320 10.55 -8.20 18.36
CA PRO A 320 11.11 -7.01 19.00
C PRO A 320 12.45 -6.54 18.40
N ASN A 321 13.10 -7.37 17.58
CA ASN A 321 14.40 -7.09 16.99
C ASN A 321 14.33 -6.75 15.50
N ALA A 322 13.24 -7.11 14.81
CA ALA A 322 13.06 -6.75 13.41
C ALA A 322 13.00 -5.22 13.22
N VAL A 323 13.74 -4.74 12.22
CA VAL A 323 13.79 -3.32 11.83
C VAL A 323 13.03 -3.14 10.53
N SER A 324 12.16 -2.13 10.46
CA SER A 324 11.48 -1.78 9.21
C SER A 324 12.46 -1.18 8.22
N LYS A 325 12.49 -1.71 6.99
CA LYS A 325 13.28 -1.14 5.89
C LYS A 325 12.50 -0.09 5.09
N GLN A 326 11.17 -0.04 5.22
CA GLN A 326 10.33 0.99 4.60
C GLN A 326 10.42 2.33 5.35
N VAL A 327 10.34 3.45 4.64
CA VAL A 327 10.21 4.80 5.24
C VAL A 327 8.79 4.96 5.82
N GLY A 328 8.65 5.54 7.00
CA GLY A 328 7.34 5.74 7.61
C GLY A 328 6.50 6.84 6.95
N CYS A 329 5.17 6.73 6.99
CA CYS A 329 4.26 7.73 6.44
C CYS A 329 4.42 9.11 7.08
N ALA A 330 4.59 9.18 8.40
CA ALA A 330 4.76 10.47 9.10
C ALA A 330 6.10 11.10 8.74
N VAL A 331 7.13 10.28 8.51
CA VAL A 331 8.46 10.72 8.06
C VAL A 331 8.41 11.30 6.65
N LEU A 332 7.70 10.65 5.72
CA LEU A 332 7.47 11.21 4.38
C LEU A 332 6.62 12.48 4.41
N LEU A 333 5.56 12.52 5.21
CA LEU A 333 4.75 13.73 5.39
C LEU A 333 5.59 14.87 5.97
N ARG A 334 6.46 14.58 6.94
CA ARG A 334 7.41 15.56 7.50
C ARG A 334 8.31 16.11 6.41
N TRP A 335 8.84 15.26 5.54
CA TRP A 335 9.64 15.70 4.39
C TRP A 335 8.83 16.57 3.42
N LEU A 336 7.60 16.19 3.06
CA LEU A 336 6.74 16.98 2.17
C LEU A 336 6.43 18.38 2.74
N VAL A 337 6.36 18.51 4.07
CA VAL A 337 6.22 19.80 4.75
C VAL A 337 7.54 20.59 4.76
N GLU A 338 8.69 19.93 4.95
CA GLU A 338 10.02 20.58 4.84
C GLU A 338 10.32 21.06 3.42
N ASP A 339 9.82 20.34 2.41
CA ASP A 339 9.94 20.65 0.98
C ASP A 339 8.88 21.67 0.50
N GLU A 340 7.97 22.11 1.38
CA GLU A 340 6.87 23.04 1.06
C GLU A 340 5.82 22.51 0.06
N SER A 341 5.93 21.25 -0.35
CA SER A 341 4.95 20.53 -1.17
C SER A 341 3.59 20.34 -0.46
N VAL A 342 3.58 20.29 0.88
CA VAL A 342 2.37 20.24 1.72
C VAL A 342 2.45 21.30 2.80
N SER A 343 1.39 22.11 2.94
CA SER A 343 1.27 23.09 4.02
C SER A 343 0.33 22.57 5.12
N LEU A 344 0.82 22.51 6.36
CA LEU A 344 0.05 22.15 7.55
C LEU A 344 0.11 23.27 8.59
N PRO A 345 -0.97 23.51 9.36
CA PRO A 345 -0.95 24.50 10.44
C PRO A 345 0.14 24.18 11.46
N ARG A 346 1.02 25.14 11.74
CA ARG A 346 2.04 24.99 12.80
C ARG A 346 1.41 25.22 14.18
N PRO A 347 1.90 24.55 15.24
CA PRO A 347 1.38 24.74 16.59
C PRO A 347 1.49 26.19 17.09
N ASP A 348 2.52 26.91 16.63
CA ASP A 348 2.86 28.26 17.11
C ASP A 348 2.33 29.38 16.19
N ALA A 349 1.40 29.09 15.27
CA ALA A 349 0.81 30.06 14.35
C ALA A 349 -0.46 30.75 14.91
N GLN A 350 -0.54 30.94 16.23
CA GLN A 350 -1.57 31.76 16.90
C GLN A 350 -0.97 33.01 17.51
#